data_AF-A0A023GA99-F1
#
_entry.id   AF-A0A023GA99-F1
#
_cell.length_a   1.000
_cell.length_b   1.000
_cell.length_c   1.000
_cell.angle_alpha   90.00
_cell.angle_beta   90.00
_cell.angle_gamma   90.00
#
_symmetry.space_group_name_H-M   'P 1'
#
loop_
_entity.id
_entity.type
_entity.pdbx_description
1 polymer ?
#
loop_
_entity_poly.entity_id
_entity_poly.type
_entity_poly.pdbx_seq_one_letter_code
_entity_poly.pdbx_strand_id
1 'polypeptide(L)'
;METDDPLWTYKTTMGGITCKVDRKRNIIDGVITYYRSLYYAEEKIILEFKGTFSPNNTDDPDLMLYGTPGSYKFGYEVIIYSGGNYSCAVVNVTQVHSAAQFSKSWFDLRVTNSSIDVGPTPDCLEYYENVTTSYGKHPEVLYGPQCQEILK
;
A
#
# COMPACT_ATOMS: atom_id res chain seq x y z
N MET A 1 -14.89 11.45 11.48
CA MET A 1 -14.87 11.62 10.02
C MET A 1 -14.48 10.26 9.45
N GLU A 2 -15.47 9.36 9.40
CA GLU A 2 -15.29 8.00 8.87
C GLU A 2 -15.55 8.06 7.37
N THR A 3 -14.49 8.26 6.59
CA THR A 3 -14.55 7.91 5.18
C THR A 3 -14.06 6.47 5.05
N ASP A 4 -14.99 5.58 4.70
CA ASP A 4 -14.71 4.27 4.09
C ASP A 4 -14.25 4.57 2.65
N ASP A 5 -13.08 5.22 2.53
CA ASP A 5 -12.46 5.60 1.26
C ASP A 5 -11.33 4.60 0.98
N PRO A 6 -11.56 3.56 0.16
CA PRO A 6 -10.57 2.53 -0.12
C PRO A 6 -9.28 3.14 -0.66
N LEU A 7 -8.14 2.52 -0.33
CA LEU A 7 -6.83 2.94 -0.81
C LEU A 7 -6.37 1.97 -1.90
N TRP A 8 -6.35 2.43 -3.13
CA TRP A 8 -5.92 1.65 -4.30
C TRP A 8 -4.42 1.71 -4.49
N THR A 9 -3.81 0.61 -4.90
CA THR A 9 -2.46 0.62 -5.46
C THR A 9 -2.57 0.88 -6.97
N TYR A 10 -2.18 2.08 -7.39
CA TYR A 10 -2.27 2.53 -8.79
C TYR A 10 -1.12 1.97 -9.63
N LYS A 11 0.12 2.12 -9.14
CA LYS A 11 1.33 1.49 -9.70
C LYS A 11 2.07 0.74 -8.58
N THR A 12 2.78 -0.31 -8.93
CA THR A 12 3.72 -0.99 -8.01
C THR A 12 4.95 -1.46 -8.76
N THR A 13 6.02 -1.75 -8.04
CA THR A 13 7.19 -2.47 -8.56
C THR A 13 7.20 -3.94 -8.15
N MET A 14 6.10 -4.40 -7.55
CA MET A 14 5.83 -5.82 -7.29
C MET A 14 4.92 -6.39 -8.38
N GLY A 15 5.49 -7.12 -9.33
CA GLY A 15 4.70 -7.73 -10.41
C GLY A 15 3.83 -8.92 -9.96
N GLY A 16 2.89 -9.29 -10.83
CA GLY A 16 2.11 -10.54 -10.73
C GLY A 16 0.76 -10.45 -10.02
N ILE A 17 0.26 -9.24 -9.73
CA ILE A 17 -1.09 -9.01 -9.16
C ILE A 17 -1.78 -7.83 -9.85
N THR A 18 -3.10 -7.74 -9.73
CA THR A 18 -3.89 -6.59 -10.21
C THR A 18 -4.93 -6.15 -9.18
N CYS A 19 -5.46 -4.93 -9.33
CA CYS A 19 -6.57 -4.40 -8.52
C CYS A 19 -6.38 -4.48 -7.00
N LYS A 20 -5.15 -4.28 -6.53
CA LYS A 20 -4.84 -4.28 -5.10
C LYS A 20 -5.47 -3.07 -4.41
N VAL A 21 -6.29 -3.32 -3.39
CA VAL A 21 -6.99 -2.30 -2.60
C VAL A 21 -7.00 -2.64 -1.12
N ASP A 22 -6.80 -1.62 -0.29
CA ASP A 22 -6.89 -1.70 1.16
C ASP A 22 -8.14 -0.96 1.66
N ARG A 23 -8.97 -1.66 2.44
CA ARG A 23 -10.14 -1.10 3.12
C ARG A 23 -9.93 -1.10 4.62
N LYS A 24 -9.83 0.08 5.20
CA LYS A 24 -9.75 0.29 6.65
C LYS A 24 -10.97 -0.32 7.32
N ARG A 25 -10.76 -1.13 8.35
CA ARG A 25 -11.80 -1.66 9.23
C ARG A 25 -11.91 -0.81 10.50
N ASN A 26 -10.78 -0.60 11.19
CA ASN A 26 -10.72 0.27 12.36
C ASN A 26 -9.32 0.86 12.55
N ILE A 27 -9.25 1.95 13.32
CA ILE A 27 -8.02 2.47 13.89
C ILE A 27 -8.28 2.77 15.36
N ILE A 28 -7.54 2.14 16.27
CA ILE A 28 -7.64 2.32 17.72
C ILE A 28 -6.22 2.36 18.28
N ASP A 29 -5.88 3.41 19.04
CA ASP A 29 -4.60 3.55 19.74
C ASP A 29 -3.35 3.30 18.87
N GLY A 30 -3.33 3.86 17.65
CA GLY A 30 -2.21 3.69 16.71
C GLY A 30 -2.13 2.31 16.04
N VAL A 31 -3.16 1.48 16.20
CA VAL A 31 -3.27 0.17 15.55
C VAL A 31 -4.39 0.23 14.51
N ILE A 32 -4.07 -0.13 13.27
CA ILE A 32 -5.04 -0.25 12.18
C ILE A 32 -5.34 -1.72 11.90
N THR A 33 -6.61 -2.03 11.64
CA THR A 33 -7.02 -3.31 11.04
C THR A 33 -7.67 -3.01 9.70
N TYR A 34 -7.36 -3.78 8.66
CA TYR A 34 -7.84 -3.53 7.31
C TYR A 34 -7.92 -4.81 6.49
N TYR A 35 -8.78 -4.80 5.47
CA TYR A 35 -8.84 -5.86 4.47
C TYR A 35 -8.04 -5.44 3.24
N ARG A 36 -7.14 -6.32 2.78
CA ARG A 36 -6.45 -6.18 1.50
C ARG A 36 -7.08 -7.16 0.51
N SER A 37 -7.63 -6.62 -0.57
CA SER A 37 -8.17 -7.41 -1.69
C SER A 37 -7.28 -7.21 -2.92
N LEU A 38 -7.09 -8.26 -3.72
CA LEU A 38 -6.36 -8.22 -4.99
C LEU A 38 -6.77 -9.38 -5.88
N TYR A 39 -6.46 -9.29 -7.17
CA TYR A 39 -6.46 -10.45 -8.07
C TYR A 39 -5.05 -11.01 -8.23
N TYR A 40 -4.92 -12.33 -8.12
CA TYR A 40 -3.72 -13.09 -8.45
C TYR A 40 -4.12 -14.26 -9.33
N ALA A 41 -3.53 -14.38 -10.53
CA ALA A 41 -3.93 -15.39 -11.51
C ALA A 41 -5.46 -15.43 -11.72
N GLU A 42 -6.09 -14.26 -11.86
CA GLU A 42 -7.55 -14.05 -12.03
C GLU A 42 -8.43 -14.43 -10.83
N GLU A 43 -7.86 -14.97 -9.76
CA GLU A 43 -8.57 -15.31 -8.54
C GLU A 43 -8.58 -14.14 -7.56
N LYS A 44 -9.75 -13.85 -6.97
CA LYS A 44 -9.92 -12.82 -5.93
C LYS A 44 -9.36 -13.34 -4.62
N ILE A 45 -8.34 -12.67 -4.10
CA ILE A 45 -7.79 -12.93 -2.77
C ILE A 45 -8.23 -11.80 -1.85
N ILE A 46 -8.72 -12.15 -0.66
CA ILE A 46 -9.07 -11.20 0.41
C ILE A 46 -8.40 -11.68 1.68
N LEU A 47 -7.59 -10.81 2.30
CA LEU A 47 -6.89 -11.10 3.53
C LEU A 47 -7.07 -9.96 4.54
N GLU A 48 -7.19 -10.31 5.81
CA GLU A 48 -7.17 -9.34 6.89
C GLU A 48 -5.74 -9.07 7.35
N PHE A 49 -5.41 -7.80 7.54
CA PHE A 49 -4.13 -7.34 8.02
C PHE A 49 -4.30 -6.45 9.26
N LYS A 50 -3.28 -6.46 10.10
CA LYS A 50 -3.14 -5.61 11.27
C LYS A 50 -1.85 -4.81 11.17
N GLY A 51 -1.97 -3.50 11.12
CA GLY A 51 -0.88 -2.53 11.15
C GLY A 51 -0.69 -1.92 12.55
N THR A 52 0.54 -1.56 12.89
CA THR A 52 0.86 -0.80 14.10
C THR A 52 1.75 0.36 13.69
N PHE A 53 1.25 1.58 13.83
CA PHE A 53 2.00 2.80 13.55
C PHE A 53 3.06 2.99 14.65
N SER A 54 4.25 3.44 14.25
CA SER A 54 5.35 3.72 15.17
C SER A 54 5.68 5.22 15.20
N PRO A 55 4.75 6.11 15.58
CA PRO A 55 4.97 7.57 15.52
C PRO A 55 6.07 8.05 16.46
N ASN A 56 6.44 7.25 17.46
CA ASN A 56 7.54 7.55 18.38
C ASN A 56 8.91 7.11 17.84
N ASN A 57 8.97 6.50 16.65
CA ASN A 57 10.23 6.26 15.97
C ASN A 57 10.69 7.60 15.36
N THR A 58 11.72 8.20 15.95
CA THR A 58 12.27 9.47 15.49
C THR A 58 12.93 9.39 14.12
N ASP A 59 13.37 8.20 13.73
CA ASP A 59 14.04 7.98 12.45
C ASP A 59 13.02 7.83 11.31
N ASP A 60 11.87 7.18 11.59
CA ASP A 60 10.79 6.93 10.62
C ASP A 60 9.39 7.09 11.28
N PRO A 61 8.88 8.31 11.46
CA PRO A 61 7.58 8.53 12.10
C PRO A 61 6.40 7.98 11.26
N ASP A 62 6.61 7.81 9.96
CA ASP A 62 5.63 7.30 9.00
C ASP A 62 5.68 5.76 8.83
N LEU A 63 6.43 5.07 9.69
CA LEU A 63 6.55 3.61 9.65
C LEU A 63 5.32 2.92 10.26
N MET A 64 4.83 1.91 9.54
CA MET A 64 3.81 0.98 10.00
C MET A 64 4.30 -0.47 9.91
N LEU A 65 4.33 -1.19 11.04
CA LEU A 65 4.58 -2.63 11.07
C LEU A 65 3.31 -3.40 10.74
N TYR A 66 3.34 -4.32 9.77
CA TYR A 66 2.16 -5.08 9.34
C TYR A 66 2.35 -6.60 9.43
N GLY A 67 1.22 -7.29 9.56
CA GLY A 67 1.12 -8.75 9.60
C GLY A 67 -0.34 -9.19 9.61
N THR A 68 -0.59 -10.50 9.69
CA THR A 68 -1.95 -11.02 9.85
C THR A 68 -2.39 -10.95 11.33
N PRO A 69 -3.69 -10.77 11.62
CA PRO A 69 -4.20 -10.82 12.98
C PRO A 69 -3.80 -12.12 13.69
N GLY A 70 -3.33 -12.02 14.94
CA GLY A 70 -2.91 -13.17 15.73
C GLY A 70 -1.54 -13.77 15.38
N SER A 71 -0.83 -13.19 14.40
CA SER A 71 0.52 -13.63 13.99
C SER A 71 1.59 -12.58 14.30
N TYR A 72 2.86 -12.97 14.12
CA TYR A 72 3.98 -12.04 14.13
C TYR A 72 3.91 -11.08 12.94
N LYS A 73 4.44 -9.87 13.14
CA LYS A 73 4.65 -8.91 12.06
C LYS A 73 5.71 -9.48 11.11
N PHE A 74 5.41 -9.46 9.81
CA PHE A 74 6.30 -10.01 8.78
C PHE A 74 6.73 -8.96 7.76
N GLY A 75 6.50 -7.68 8.06
CA GLY A 75 6.93 -6.60 7.21
C GLY A 75 6.61 -5.23 7.80
N TYR A 76 7.05 -4.20 7.07
CA TYR A 76 6.75 -2.82 7.38
C TYR A 76 6.49 -2.03 6.10
N GLU A 77 5.70 -0.97 6.23
CA GLU A 77 5.41 0.00 5.17
C GLU A 77 5.84 1.38 5.68
N VAL A 78 6.53 2.16 4.85
CA VAL A 78 6.92 3.54 5.16
C VAL A 78 6.36 4.45 4.08
N ILE A 79 5.61 5.48 4.47
CA ILE A 79 5.23 6.54 3.53
C ILE A 79 6.48 7.39 3.31
N ILE A 80 7.00 7.38 2.08
CA ILE A 80 8.20 8.14 1.72
C ILE A 80 7.87 9.43 0.97
N TYR A 81 6.61 9.59 0.55
CA TYR A 81 6.06 10.82 -0.01
C TYR A 81 4.54 10.80 0.09
N SER A 82 3.93 11.96 0.34
CA SER A 82 2.49 12.14 0.26
C SER A 82 2.18 13.40 -0.56
N GLY A 83 1.23 13.27 -1.49
CA GLY A 83 0.76 14.40 -2.27
C GLY A 83 -0.16 15.31 -1.44
N GLY A 84 -0.42 16.51 -1.96
CA GLY A 84 -1.35 17.45 -1.32
C GLY A 84 -2.70 16.83 -0.99
N ASN A 85 -3.24 17.16 0.20
CA ASN A 85 -4.50 16.61 0.75
C ASN A 85 -4.52 15.09 0.97
N TYR A 86 -3.36 14.40 0.95
CA TYR A 86 -3.26 12.95 1.13
C TYR A 86 -4.06 12.13 0.11
N SER A 87 -4.33 12.70 -1.07
CA SER A 87 -5.04 12.02 -2.16
C SER A 87 -4.25 10.83 -2.73
N CYS A 88 -2.91 10.90 -2.63
CA CYS A 88 -1.96 9.87 -3.02
C CYS A 88 -0.75 9.81 -2.09
N ALA A 89 -0.06 8.67 -2.11
CA ALA A 89 1.18 8.46 -1.37
C ALA A 89 2.10 7.48 -2.09
N VAL A 90 3.41 7.67 -1.95
CA VAL A 90 4.42 6.69 -2.33
C VAL A 90 4.86 5.94 -1.08
N VAL A 91 4.72 4.62 -1.12
CA VAL A 91 4.97 3.73 0.02
C VAL A 91 6.10 2.78 -0.34
N ASN A 92 7.15 2.74 0.49
CA ASN A 92 8.15 1.68 0.45
C ASN A 92 7.67 0.53 1.34
N VAL A 93 7.50 -0.65 0.75
CA VAL A 93 7.03 -1.85 1.44
C VAL A 93 8.17 -2.84 1.54
N THR A 94 8.42 -3.34 2.74
CA THR A 94 9.40 -4.39 3.00
C THR A 94 8.71 -5.57 3.66
N GLN A 95 8.83 -6.75 3.03
CA GLN A 95 8.44 -8.02 3.60
C GLN A 95 9.68 -8.78 4.05
N VAL A 96 9.67 -9.25 5.30
CA VAL A 96 10.76 -10.01 5.92
C VAL A 96 10.37 -11.49 5.96
N HIS A 97 11.16 -12.33 5.29
CA HIS A 97 10.98 -13.78 5.30
C HIS A 97 11.96 -14.40 6.30
N SER A 98 11.54 -14.48 7.57
CA SER A 98 12.37 -14.96 8.68
C SER A 98 12.97 -16.36 8.45
N ALA A 99 12.20 -17.28 7.87
CA ALA A 99 12.66 -18.64 7.57
C ALA A 99 13.78 -18.69 6.51
N ALA A 100 13.84 -17.70 5.63
CA ALA A 100 14.74 -17.69 4.48
C ALA A 100 15.82 -16.60 4.55
N GLN A 101 15.90 -15.85 5.66
CA GLN A 101 16.88 -14.78 5.93
C GLN A 101 17.01 -13.75 4.80
N PHE A 102 15.94 -13.51 4.05
CA PHE A 102 15.90 -12.48 3.03
C PHE A 102 14.73 -11.54 3.28
N SER A 103 14.88 -10.31 2.81
CA SER A 103 13.79 -9.34 2.73
C SER A 103 13.54 -9.01 1.26
N LYS A 104 12.27 -8.78 0.93
CA LYS A 104 11.87 -8.28 -0.38
C LYS A 104 11.26 -6.90 -0.18
N SER A 105 11.75 -5.92 -0.94
CA SER A 105 11.21 -4.58 -0.95
C SER A 105 10.75 -4.11 -2.33
N TRP A 106 9.70 -3.29 -2.31
CA TRP A 106 9.10 -2.69 -3.49
C TRP A 106 8.41 -1.38 -3.12
N PHE A 107 8.17 -0.56 -4.13
CA PHE A 107 7.41 0.69 -4.03
C PHE A 107 5.99 0.49 -4.55
N ASP A 108 5.02 1.07 -3.83
CA ASP A 108 3.63 1.23 -4.25
C ASP A 108 3.33 2.73 -4.41
N LEU A 109 2.69 3.13 -5.51
CA LEU A 109 1.98 4.40 -5.64
C LEU A 109 0.52 4.15 -5.31
N ARG A 110 0.06 4.71 -4.19
CA ARG A 110 -1.30 4.52 -3.69
C ARG A 110 -2.14 5.78 -3.87
N VAL A 111 -3.42 5.59 -4.17
CA VAL A 111 -4.38 6.66 -4.44
C VAL A 111 -5.71 6.33 -3.75
N THR A 112 -6.30 7.33 -3.12
CA THR A 112 -7.63 7.21 -2.49
C THR A 112 -8.72 6.96 -3.53
N ASN A 113 -9.78 6.22 -3.19
CA ASN A 113 -10.88 5.96 -4.11
C ASN A 113 -11.59 7.25 -4.52
N SER A 114 -11.68 8.25 -3.63
CA SER A 114 -12.20 9.58 -3.95
C SER A 114 -11.40 10.34 -5.03
N SER A 115 -10.14 9.97 -5.26
CA SER A 115 -9.25 10.60 -6.24
C SER A 115 -8.91 9.70 -7.43
N ILE A 116 -9.36 8.43 -7.43
CA ILE A 116 -8.86 7.41 -8.36
C ILE A 116 -9.28 7.66 -9.82
N ASP A 117 -10.44 8.29 -10.04
CA ASP A 117 -10.94 8.62 -11.38
C ASP A 117 -10.07 9.68 -12.08
N VAL A 118 -9.47 10.58 -11.29
CA VAL A 118 -8.49 11.57 -11.77
C VAL A 118 -7.08 10.96 -11.81
N GLY A 119 -6.80 10.07 -10.86
CA GLY A 119 -5.50 9.41 -10.70
C GLY A 119 -4.58 10.12 -9.69
N PRO A 120 -3.32 9.67 -9.57
CA PRO A 120 -2.35 10.31 -8.69
C PRO A 120 -2.05 11.74 -9.15
N THR A 121 -1.77 12.63 -8.21
CA THR A 121 -1.31 13.99 -8.54
C THR A 121 0.06 13.95 -9.24
N PRO A 122 0.38 14.95 -10.08
CA PRO A 122 1.63 14.95 -10.85
C PRO A 122 2.90 14.83 -9.99
N ASP A 123 2.91 15.43 -8.81
CA ASP A 123 4.02 15.40 -7.86
C ASP A 123 4.23 14.02 -7.21
N CYS A 124 3.16 13.32 -6.83
CA CYS A 124 3.22 11.91 -6.41
C CYS A 124 3.77 11.01 -7.52
N LEU A 125 3.30 11.22 -8.75
CA LEU A 125 3.72 10.43 -9.90
C LEU A 125 5.21 10.66 -10.21
N GLU A 126 5.64 11.92 -10.23
CA GLU A 126 7.04 12.30 -10.43
C GLU A 126 7.95 11.72 -9.34
N TYR A 127 7.57 11.84 -8.07
CA TYR A 127 8.34 11.25 -6.97
C TYR A 127 8.46 9.73 -7.12
N TYR A 128 7.36 9.06 -7.44
CA TYR A 128 7.33 7.61 -7.65
C TYR A 128 8.24 7.19 -8.82
N GLU A 129 8.17 7.89 -9.94
CA GLU A 129 8.99 7.59 -11.11
C GLU A 129 10.48 7.82 -10.82
N ASN A 130 10.83 8.93 -10.17
CA ASN A 130 12.20 9.23 -9.77
C ASN A 130 12.77 8.15 -8.83
N VAL A 131 12.03 7.76 -7.79
CA VAL A 131 12.52 6.76 -6.83
C VAL A 131 12.58 5.37 -7.47
N THR A 132 11.59 4.97 -8.29
CA THR A 132 11.65 3.65 -8.94
C THR A 132 12.78 3.56 -9.96
N THR A 133 13.04 4.63 -10.73
CA THR A 133 14.18 4.72 -11.64
C THR A 133 15.51 4.70 -10.88
N SER A 134 15.67 5.46 -9.79
CA SER A 134 16.94 5.49 -9.04
C SER A 134 17.31 4.14 -8.42
N TYR A 135 16.30 3.32 -8.08
CA TYR A 135 16.49 1.96 -7.57
C TYR A 135 16.50 0.88 -8.68
N GLY A 136 16.42 1.27 -9.96
CA GLY A 136 16.42 0.33 -11.08
C GLY A 136 15.21 -0.63 -11.08
N LYS A 137 14.08 -0.19 -10.54
CA LYS A 137 12.84 -0.97 -10.45
C LYS A 137 11.93 -0.65 -11.65
N HIS A 138 11.21 -1.66 -12.14
CA HIS A 138 10.28 -1.52 -13.25
C HIS A 138 8.84 -1.47 -12.72
N PRO A 139 8.16 -0.32 -12.78
CA PRO A 139 6.80 -0.21 -12.30
C PRO A 139 5.78 -0.80 -13.28
N GLU A 140 4.76 -1.45 -12.73
CA GLU A 140 3.58 -1.95 -13.43
C GLU A 140 2.34 -1.17 -12.96
N VAL A 141 1.41 -0.92 -13.90
CA VAL A 141 0.10 -0.33 -13.58
C VAL A 141 -0.81 -1.44 -13.07
N LEU A 142 -1.35 -1.26 -11.86
CA LEU A 142 -2.19 -2.26 -11.18
C LEU A 142 -3.67 -1.94 -11.23
N TYR A 143 -4.00 -0.65 -11.29
CA TYR A 143 -5.37 -0.17 -11.30
C TYR A 143 -5.86 0.10 -12.73
N GLY A 144 -7.08 -0.34 -13.00
CA GLY A 144 -7.90 0.13 -14.11
C GLY A 144 -9.36 0.25 -13.66
N PRO A 145 -10.25 0.92 -14.42
CA PRO A 145 -11.64 1.13 -14.00
C PRO A 145 -12.40 -0.15 -13.64
N GLN A 146 -12.09 -1.28 -14.29
CA GLN A 146 -12.65 -2.59 -13.99
C GLN A 146 -12.34 -3.10 -12.57
N CYS A 147 -11.31 -2.55 -11.91
CA CYS A 147 -10.94 -2.94 -10.56
C CYS A 147 -12.03 -2.61 -9.55
N GLN A 148 -12.89 -1.63 -9.82
CA GLN A 148 -14.02 -1.27 -8.95
C GLN A 148 -14.96 -2.46 -8.68
N GLU A 149 -15.00 -3.46 -9.57
CA GLU A 149 -15.75 -4.71 -9.38
C GLU A 149 -15.29 -5.51 -8.15
N ILE A 150 -14.03 -5.37 -7.72
CA ILE A 150 -13.51 -6.09 -6.53
C ILE A 150 -14.18 -5.62 -5.23
N LEU A 151 -14.76 -4.42 -5.22
CA LEU A 151 -15.44 -3.83 -4.07
C LEU A 151 -16.89 -4.31 -3.90
N LYS A 152 -17.45 -4.94 -4.93
CA LYS A 152 -18.75 -5.61 -4.90
C LYS A 152 -18.64 -6.96 -4.19
#